data_AF-A0A1I9G929-F1
#
_entry.id   AF-A0A1I9G929-F1
#
_cell.length_a   1.000
_cell.length_b   1.000
_cell.length_c   1.000
_cell.angle_alpha   90.00
_cell.angle_beta   90.00
_cell.angle_gamma   90.00
#
_symmetry.space_group_name_H-M   'P 1'
#
loop_
_entity.id
_entity.type
_entity.pdbx_description
1 polymer ?
#
loop_
_entity_poly.entity_id
_entity_poly.type
_entity_poly.pdbx_seq_one_letter_code
_entity_poly.pdbx_strand_id
1 'polypeptide(L)'
;EVAQRLQKTAQEMIVVVEEVLSDHVYTKDNALSLLGISNENFNQTILSANTQHMETFKLAQRAKHVYMEADRVRLFHEACKSGNVEEMGKLMTESHNSCKELFECSCNKLDEVVENCLRNGALGARLTEGGWGGCAVALFD
;
A
#
# COMPACT_ATOMS: atom_id res chain seq x y z
N GLU A 1 1.64 -5.46 14.24
CA GLU A 1 1.76 -6.71 15.02
C GLU A 1 2.89 -7.62 14.54
N VAL A 2 2.86 -8.17 13.32
CA VAL A 2 3.90 -9.12 12.83
C VAL A 2 5.31 -8.52 12.88
N ALA A 3 5.51 -7.32 12.34
CA ALA A 3 6.80 -6.62 12.41
C ALA A 3 7.33 -6.45 13.84
N GLN A 4 6.44 -6.14 14.80
CA GLN A 4 6.81 -5.99 16.21
C GLN A 4 7.21 -7.32 16.84
N ARG A 5 6.46 -8.40 16.56
CA ARG A 5 6.80 -9.75 17.05
C ARG A 5 8.15 -10.24 16.51
N LEU A 6 8.43 -9.93 15.25
CA LEU A 6 9.71 -10.27 14.61
C LEU A 6 10.83 -9.27 14.95
N GLN A 7 10.52 -8.16 15.63
CA GLN A 7 11.44 -7.07 15.93
C GLN A 7 12.16 -6.54 14.68
N LYS A 8 11.43 -6.43 13.57
CA LYS A 8 11.95 -5.98 12.28
C LYS A 8 11.39 -4.62 11.89
N THR A 9 12.23 -3.81 11.26
CA THR A 9 11.86 -2.55 10.60
C THR A 9 10.97 -2.81 9.39
N ALA A 10 10.31 -1.75 8.88
CA ALA A 10 9.51 -1.85 7.67
C ALA A 10 10.32 -2.36 6.46
N GLN A 11 11.57 -1.91 6.31
CA GLN A 11 12.49 -2.36 5.26
C GLN A 11 12.79 -3.86 5.37
N GLU A 12 13.13 -4.33 6.57
CA GLU A 12 13.40 -5.75 6.80
C GLU A 12 12.14 -6.61 6.60
N MET A 13 10.96 -6.05 6.87
CA MET A 13 9.70 -6.72 6.60
C MET A 13 9.39 -6.87 5.11
N ILE A 14 9.91 -6.01 4.23
CA ILE A 14 9.77 -6.20 2.77
C ILE A 14 10.48 -7.48 2.34
N VAL A 15 11.69 -7.72 2.85
CA VAL A 15 12.46 -8.95 2.58
C VAL A 15 11.70 -10.17 3.10
N VAL A 16 11.15 -10.10 4.31
CA VAL A 16 10.31 -11.18 4.87
C VAL A 16 9.10 -11.45 4.00
N VAL A 17 8.44 -10.42 3.48
CA VAL A 17 7.29 -10.58 2.58
C VAL A 17 7.71 -11.30 1.30
N GLU A 18 8.87 -10.98 0.73
CA GLU A 18 9.38 -11.64 -0.49
C GLU A 18 9.74 -13.10 -0.27
N GLU A 19 10.27 -13.43 0.90
CA GLU A 19 10.63 -14.80 1.27
C GLU A 19 9.40 -15.67 1.61
N VAL A 20 8.41 -15.09 2.28
CA VAL A 20 7.24 -15.82 2.82
C VAL A 20 6.06 -15.84 1.85
N LEU A 21 5.83 -14.73 1.13
CA LEU A 21 4.71 -14.56 0.21
C LEU A 21 5.22 -14.57 -1.25
N SER A 22 5.66 -15.75 -1.70
CA SER A 22 6.30 -15.93 -3.00
C SER A 22 5.34 -15.81 -4.20
N ASP A 23 4.06 -16.10 -4.00
CA ASP A 23 3.10 -16.10 -5.11
C ASP A 23 2.59 -14.69 -5.41
N HIS A 24 2.52 -14.34 -6.69
CA HIS A 24 1.96 -13.07 -7.12
C HIS A 24 0.45 -12.99 -6.82
N VAL A 25 -0.27 -14.11 -6.88
CA VAL A 25 -1.70 -14.20 -6.55
C VAL A 25 -1.94 -15.51 -5.82
N TYR A 26 -2.53 -15.44 -4.63
CA TYR A 26 -3.00 -16.60 -3.89
C TYR A 26 -4.44 -16.90 -4.28
N THR A 27 -4.73 -18.13 -4.70
CA THR A 27 -6.12 -18.59 -4.82
C THR A 27 -6.71 -18.82 -3.43
N LYS A 28 -8.05 -18.87 -3.34
CA LYS A 28 -8.73 -19.25 -2.10
C LYS A 28 -8.26 -20.62 -1.58
N ASP A 29 -8.14 -21.61 -2.47
CA ASP A 29 -7.66 -22.95 -2.10
C ASP A 29 -6.23 -22.94 -1.56
N ASN A 30 -5.32 -22.19 -2.20
CA ASN A 30 -3.95 -22.02 -1.70
C ASN A 30 -3.94 -21.35 -0.32
N ALA A 31 -4.75 -20.31 -0.11
CA ALA A 31 -4.85 -19.62 1.17
C ALA A 31 -5.40 -20.55 2.28
N LEU A 32 -6.44 -21.33 1.98
CA LEU A 32 -7.01 -22.32 2.92
C LEU A 32 -5.98 -23.38 3.30
N SER A 33 -5.23 -23.89 2.32
CA SER A 33 -4.16 -24.88 2.54
C SER A 33 -3.04 -24.31 3.42
N LEU A 34 -2.58 -23.09 3.16
CA LEU A 34 -1.55 -22.40 3.94
C LEU A 34 -1.97 -22.15 5.39
N LEU A 35 -3.24 -21.80 5.60
CA LEU A 35 -3.78 -21.53 6.93
C LEU A 35 -4.21 -22.80 7.66
N GLY A 36 -4.38 -23.93 6.96
CA GLY A 36 -4.85 -25.19 7.53
C GLY A 36 -6.31 -25.12 8.02
N ILE A 37 -7.16 -24.33 7.35
CA ILE A 37 -8.56 -24.11 7.75
C ILE A 37 -9.55 -24.47 6.64
N SER A 38 -10.80 -24.74 7.01
CA SER A 38 -11.89 -24.99 6.05
C SER A 38 -12.41 -23.70 5.43
N ASN A 39 -13.01 -23.80 4.23
CA ASN A 39 -13.67 -22.67 3.57
C ASN A 39 -14.80 -22.07 4.43
N GLU A 40 -15.53 -22.90 5.16
CA GLU A 40 -16.57 -22.43 6.08
C GLU A 40 -16.00 -21.59 7.21
N ASN A 41 -14.92 -22.04 7.85
CA ASN A 41 -14.22 -21.26 8.88
C ASN A 41 -13.69 -19.94 8.29
N PHE A 42 -13.03 -19.99 7.12
CA PHE A 42 -12.50 -18.80 6.46
C PHE A 42 -13.58 -17.75 6.17
N ASN A 43 -14.76 -18.17 5.70
CA ASN A 43 -15.89 -17.28 5.43
C ASN A 43 -16.53 -16.70 6.71
N GLN A 44 -16.51 -17.43 7.82
CA GLN A 44 -17.14 -17.02 9.07
C GLN A 44 -16.23 -16.17 9.96
N THR A 45 -14.91 -16.38 9.91
CA THR A 45 -13.96 -15.77 10.86
C THR A 45 -12.95 -14.81 10.23
N ILE A 46 -12.66 -14.93 8.93
CA ILE A 46 -11.61 -14.12 8.27
C ILE A 46 -12.21 -13.17 7.22
N LEU A 47 -13.04 -13.67 6.30
CA LEU A 47 -13.65 -12.85 5.26
C LEU A 47 -14.89 -12.11 5.78
N SER A 48 -15.07 -10.88 5.32
CA SER A 48 -16.32 -10.14 5.52
C SER A 48 -17.41 -10.65 4.56
N ALA A 49 -18.68 -10.41 4.89
CA ALA A 49 -19.81 -10.86 4.07
C ALA A 49 -19.70 -10.45 2.58
N ASN A 50 -19.22 -9.24 2.30
CA ASN A 50 -19.03 -8.73 0.94
C ASN A 50 -17.75 -9.21 0.24
N THR A 51 -16.90 -10.01 0.89
CA THR A 51 -15.66 -10.55 0.31
C THR A 51 -15.63 -12.07 0.22
N GLN A 52 -16.67 -12.77 0.71
CA GLN A 52 -16.75 -14.24 0.67
C GLN A 52 -16.72 -14.84 -0.75
N HIS A 53 -17.14 -14.07 -1.75
CA HIS A 53 -17.11 -14.44 -3.17
C HIS A 53 -15.75 -14.27 -3.84
N MET A 54 -14.74 -13.78 -3.11
CA MET A 54 -13.41 -13.58 -3.66
C MET A 54 -12.63 -14.89 -3.75
N GLU A 55 -12.09 -15.14 -4.94
CA GLU A 55 -11.33 -16.36 -5.25
C GLU A 55 -9.81 -16.12 -5.31
N THR A 56 -9.37 -14.87 -5.25
CA THR A 56 -7.95 -14.50 -5.40
C THR A 56 -7.55 -13.37 -4.45
N PHE A 57 -6.29 -13.41 -4.00
CA PHE A 57 -5.74 -12.47 -3.01
C PHE A 57 -4.30 -12.07 -3.38
N LYS A 58 -4.03 -10.76 -3.45
CA LYS A 58 -2.70 -10.18 -3.75
C LYS A 58 -1.91 -9.88 -2.48
N LEU A 59 -1.66 -10.91 -1.67
CA LEU A 59 -1.13 -10.77 -0.31
C LEU A 59 0.21 -10.03 -0.26
N ALA A 60 1.16 -10.41 -1.13
CA ALA A 60 2.51 -9.83 -1.15
C ALA A 60 2.49 -8.34 -1.47
N GLN A 61 1.74 -7.94 -2.51
CA GLN A 61 1.65 -6.56 -2.96
C GLN A 61 1.01 -5.67 -1.90
N ARG A 62 -0.08 -6.14 -1.27
CA ARG A 62 -0.74 -5.38 -0.20
C ARG A 62 0.16 -5.25 1.03
N ALA A 63 0.88 -6.32 1.41
CA ALA A 63 1.82 -6.28 2.52
C ALA A 63 3.00 -5.33 2.26
N LYS A 64 3.62 -5.39 1.06
CA LYS A 64 4.69 -4.45 0.67
C LYS A 64 4.21 -3.01 0.72
N HIS A 65 3.04 -2.71 0.13
CA HIS A 65 2.46 -1.38 0.18
C HIS A 65 2.35 -0.86 1.62
N VAL A 66 1.76 -1.66 2.52
CA VAL A 66 1.54 -1.27 3.92
C VAL A 66 2.84 -0.99 4.65
N TYR A 67 3.84 -1.86 4.54
CA TYR A 67 5.13 -1.63 5.22
C TYR A 67 5.86 -0.42 4.64
N MET A 68 5.89 -0.27 3.31
CA MET A 68 6.53 0.88 2.66
C MET A 68 5.82 2.20 3.00
N GLU A 69 4.49 2.22 3.04
CA GLU A 69 3.72 3.42 3.39
C GLU A 69 3.94 3.82 4.85
N ALA A 70 4.00 2.84 5.77
CA ALA A 70 4.32 3.11 7.17
C ALA A 70 5.71 3.73 7.34
N ASP A 71 6.71 3.29 6.57
CA ASP A 71 8.03 3.90 6.60
C ASP A 71 8.05 5.30 5.95
N ARG A 72 7.33 5.49 4.84
CA ARG A 72 7.18 6.82 4.22
C ARG A 72 6.60 7.84 5.18
N VAL A 73 5.64 7.47 6.03
CA VAL A 73 5.11 8.36 7.07
C VAL A 73 6.21 8.78 8.05
N ARG A 74 7.04 7.83 8.50
CA ARG A 74 8.18 8.13 9.38
C ARG A 74 9.20 9.04 8.69
N LEU A 75 9.56 8.76 7.44
CA LEU A 75 10.48 9.56 6.65
C LEU A 75 9.94 10.98 6.41
N PHE A 76 8.65 11.10 6.10
CA PHE A 76 7.99 12.39 5.89
C PHE A 76 8.03 13.23 7.17
N HIS A 77 7.80 12.64 8.33
CA HIS A 77 7.93 13.32 9.62
C HIS A 77 9.36 13.85 9.89
N GLU A 78 10.39 13.08 9.55
CA GLU A 78 11.78 13.54 9.67
C GLU A 78 12.12 14.65 8.66
N ALA A 79 11.56 14.57 7.44
CA ALA A 79 11.64 15.65 6.46
C ALA A 79 10.97 16.94 6.99
N CYS A 80 9.80 16.83 7.64
CA CYS A 80 9.14 17.97 8.30
C CYS A 80 10.03 18.62 9.35
N LYS A 81 10.67 17.83 10.23
CA LYS A 81 11.56 18.37 11.27
C LYS A 81 12.77 19.11 10.71
N SER A 82 13.27 18.67 9.56
CA SER A 82 14.42 19.28 8.89
C SER A 82 14.05 20.39 7.89
N GLY A 83 12.75 20.65 7.69
CA GLY A 83 12.27 21.64 6.72
C GLY A 83 12.53 21.25 5.26
N ASN A 84 12.78 19.96 4.98
CA ASN A 84 13.12 19.49 3.64
C ASN A 84 11.85 19.24 2.81
N VAL A 85 11.30 20.31 2.22
CA VAL A 85 10.05 20.27 1.43
C VAL A 85 10.17 19.45 0.13
N GLU A 86 11.36 19.37 -0.45
CA GLU A 86 11.65 18.54 -1.62
C GLU A 86 11.50 17.04 -1.30
N GLU A 87 12.07 16.60 -0.16
CA GLU A 87 11.93 15.21 0.28
C GLU A 87 10.47 14.89 0.65
N MET A 88 9.74 15.84 1.25
CA MET A 88 8.31 15.69 1.50
C MET A 88 7.54 15.43 0.20
N GLY A 89 7.77 16.26 -0.83
CA GLY A 89 7.13 16.12 -2.14
C GLY A 89 7.46 14.80 -2.82
N LYS A 90 8.74 14.40 -2.81
CA LYS A 90 9.18 13.10 -3.34
C LYS A 90 8.45 11.94 -2.66
N LEU A 91 8.38 11.92 -1.32
CA LEU A 91 7.70 10.87 -0.56
C LEU A 91 6.20 10.80 -0.84
N MET A 92 5.54 11.93 -1.11
CA MET A 92 4.14 11.95 -1.55
C MET A 92 3.97 11.25 -2.90
N THR A 93 4.82 11.57 -3.87
CA THR A 93 4.75 10.96 -5.21
C THR A 93 5.06 9.46 -5.17
N GLU A 94 6.05 9.04 -4.38
CA GLU A 94 6.35 7.61 -4.15
C GLU A 94 5.17 6.87 -3.51
N SER A 95 4.47 7.52 -2.59
CA SER A 95 3.24 6.98 -2.01
C SER A 95 2.15 6.81 -3.07
N HIS A 96 1.94 7.78 -3.95
CA HIS A 96 0.99 7.65 -5.06
C HIS A 96 1.29 6.46 -5.96
N ASN A 97 2.56 6.31 -6.38
CA ASN A 97 2.99 5.19 -7.21
C ASN A 97 2.74 3.85 -6.50
N SER A 98 3.01 3.78 -5.19
CA SER A 98 2.72 2.59 -4.40
C SER A 98 1.21 2.29 -4.32
N CYS A 99 0.36 3.30 -4.15
CA CYS A 99 -1.09 3.15 -4.20
C CYS A 99 -1.57 2.66 -5.58
N LYS A 100 -0.98 3.16 -6.66
CA LYS A 100 -1.31 2.78 -8.04
C LYS A 100 -0.89 1.34 -8.37
N GLU A 101 0.35 0.99 -8.06
CA GLU A 101 0.96 -0.27 -8.54
C GLU A 101 0.80 -1.42 -7.54
N LEU A 102 1.02 -1.17 -6.25
CA LEU A 102 1.03 -2.22 -5.22
C LEU A 102 -0.32 -2.37 -4.54
N PHE A 103 -1.02 -1.28 -4.24
CA PHE A 103 -2.35 -1.34 -3.63
C PHE A 103 -3.47 -1.40 -4.66
N GLU A 104 -3.22 -0.92 -5.87
CA GLU A 104 -4.18 -0.83 -6.98
C GLU A 104 -5.46 -0.08 -6.61
N CYS A 105 -5.31 1.01 -5.83
CA CYS A 105 -6.40 1.89 -5.42
C CYS A 105 -6.39 3.25 -6.12
N SER A 106 -5.64 3.42 -7.20
CA SER A 106 -5.77 4.62 -8.05
C SER A 106 -6.81 4.42 -9.17
N CYS A 107 -6.94 5.43 -10.03
CA CYS A 107 -7.67 5.34 -11.29
C CYS A 107 -7.12 6.34 -12.30
N ASN A 108 -7.39 6.14 -13.60
CA ASN A 108 -6.84 6.98 -14.67
C ASN A 108 -7.07 8.48 -14.46
N LYS A 109 -8.23 8.87 -13.93
CA LYS A 109 -8.55 10.28 -13.66
C LYS A 109 -7.71 10.86 -12.52
N LEU A 110 -7.49 10.08 -11.46
CA LEU A 110 -6.63 10.51 -10.35
C LEU A 110 -5.16 10.59 -10.80
N ASP A 111 -4.70 9.61 -11.56
CA ASP A 111 -3.35 9.60 -12.12
C ASP A 111 -3.11 10.86 -12.96
N GLU A 112 -4.06 11.21 -13.84
CA GLU A 112 -3.99 12.42 -14.66
C GLU A 112 -3.94 13.70 -13.81
N VAL A 113 -4.74 13.79 -12.73
CA VAL A 113 -4.70 14.93 -11.80
C VAL A 113 -3.34 15.04 -11.14
N VAL A 114 -2.78 13.94 -10.64
CA VAL A 114 -1.45 13.93 -10.01
C VAL A 114 -0.36 14.33 -11.01
N GLU A 115 -0.36 13.75 -12.21
CA GLU A 115 0.58 14.10 -13.28
C GLU A 115 0.45 15.58 -13.69
N ASN A 116 -0.77 16.12 -13.73
CA ASN A 116 -0.99 17.54 -14.00
C ASN A 116 -0.42 18.43 -12.89
N CYS A 117 -0.63 18.10 -11.61
CA CYS A 117 -0.03 18.85 -10.51
C CYS A 117 1.50 18.89 -10.61
N LEU A 118 2.14 17.73 -10.82
CA LEU A 118 3.60 17.62 -10.96
C LEU A 118 4.12 18.43 -12.15
N ARG A 119 3.45 18.35 -13.32
CA ARG A 119 3.81 19.15 -14.50
C ARG A 119 3.68 20.65 -14.30
N ASN A 120 2.82 21.09 -13.39
CA ASN A 120 2.59 22.50 -13.08
C ASN A 120 3.36 22.98 -11.84
N GLY A 121 4.39 22.25 -11.40
CA GLY A 121 5.33 22.72 -10.39
C GLY A 121 5.05 22.23 -8.97
N ALA A 122 4.17 21.24 -8.77
CA ALA A 122 4.08 20.58 -7.48
C ALA A 122 5.38 19.82 -7.19
N LEU A 123 5.94 20.00 -5.98
CA LEU A 123 7.05 19.22 -5.45
C LEU A 123 6.66 17.75 -5.28
N GLY A 124 5.38 17.50 -5.01
CA GLY A 124 4.82 16.16 -4.90
C GLY A 124 3.30 16.17 -4.93
N ALA A 125 2.72 15.10 -5.44
CA ALA A 125 1.26 14.94 -5.46
C ALA A 125 0.85 13.48 -5.31
N ARG A 126 -0.29 13.25 -4.67
CA ARG A 126 -0.86 11.91 -4.49
C ARG A 126 -2.38 11.91 -4.36
N LEU A 127 -2.99 10.78 -4.65
CA LEU A 127 -4.36 10.51 -4.20
C LEU A 127 -4.44 10.56 -2.66
N THR A 128 -5.62 10.90 -2.15
CA THR A 128 -5.95 10.86 -0.72
C THR A 128 -7.22 10.05 -0.48
N GLU A 129 -7.38 9.56 0.76
CA GLU A 129 -8.47 8.71 1.22
C GLU A 129 -8.53 7.32 0.54
N GLY A 130 -9.73 6.78 0.31
CA GLY A 130 -9.94 5.39 -0.12
C GLY A 130 -9.46 5.09 -1.55
N GLY A 131 -9.31 6.10 -2.39
CA GLY A 131 -8.93 5.92 -3.79
C GLY A 131 -10.09 5.48 -4.70
N TRP A 132 -9.76 4.90 -5.85
CA TRP A 132 -10.66 4.58 -6.97
C TRP A 132 -11.47 5.78 -7.48
N GLY A 133 -10.97 6.99 -7.24
CA GLY A 133 -11.64 8.27 -7.48
C GLY A 133 -11.41 9.24 -6.32
N GLY A 134 -12.19 10.32 -6.26
CA GLY A 134 -12.08 11.31 -5.17
C GLY A 134 -11.04 12.38 -5.44
N CYS A 135 -10.20 12.66 -4.45
CA CYS A 135 -9.32 13.83 -4.42
C CYS A 135 -7.83 13.47 -4.52
N ALA A 136 -7.04 14.46 -4.91
CA ALA A 136 -5.58 14.45 -4.78
C ALA A 136 -5.14 15.60 -3.87
N VAL A 137 -4.00 15.41 -3.21
CA VAL A 137 -3.28 16.44 -2.46
C VAL A 137 -1.94 16.69 -3.14
N ALA A 138 -1.58 17.96 -3.30
CA ALA A 138 -0.35 18.40 -3.94
C ALA A 138 0.37 19.43 -3.07
N LEU A 139 1.69 19.32 -3.00
CA LEU A 139 2.59 20.23 -2.30
C LEU A 139 3.25 21.15 -3.32
N PHE A 140 3.10 22.45 -3.13
CA PHE A 140 3.77 23.51 -3.87
C PHE A 140 4.63 24.33 -2.90
N ASP A 141 5.65 25.01 -3.42
CA ASP A 141 6.41 26.06 -2.72
C ASP A 141 5.59 27.36 -2.62
#